data_AF-A0A7S2PHJ6-F1
#
_entry.id   AF-A0A7S2PHJ6-F1
#
_cell.length_a   1.000
_cell.length_b   1.000
_cell.length_c   1.000
_cell.angle_alpha   90.00
_cell.angle_beta   90.00
_cell.angle_gamma   90.00
#
_symmetry.space_group_name_H-M   'P 1'
#
loop_
_entity.id
_entity.type
_entity.pdbx_description
1 polymer ?
#
loop_
_entity_poly.entity_id
_entity_poly.type
_entity_poly.pdbx_seq_one_letter_code
_entity_poly.pdbx_strand_id
1 'polypeptide(L)'
;CEELKPKDRTEKHMVILGSELMLKTVEANLADYSTRDCLIHSDSHAFNIIVEAKPSIEELENFGPNGNFVLVDWEMCMAGPKGRDVGLALSFPIGCMVAHALGGHLDANESINAFIISLLDSYAACMSEAGKSPEEVASIIRNVTGWAGWFQFLAFYFLDVQMVDFPCETEHDRKYVKDAMGVLGLKLLRLSYDTDYFPEGATTEQVKNMFLSLVEEEVTETAHERLMHRRRRQPRKSSMLRASNRRVSDAMLNFSARELSITE
;
A
#
# COMPACT_ATOMS: atom_id res chain seq x y z
N CYS A 1 -6.71 8.84 -32.09
CA CYS A 1 -6.19 8.62 -30.73
C CYS A 1 -5.34 7.38 -30.77
N GLU A 2 -4.02 7.50 -30.64
CA GLU A 2 -3.23 6.33 -30.23
C GLU A 2 -3.80 5.87 -28.89
N GLU A 3 -4.21 4.61 -28.79
CA GLU A 3 -4.54 4.00 -27.51
C GLU A 3 -3.32 4.19 -26.61
N LEU A 4 -3.46 5.01 -25.57
CA LEU A 4 -2.43 5.21 -24.57
C LEU A 4 -2.11 3.85 -23.96
N LYS A 5 -0.92 3.32 -24.29
CA LYS A 5 -0.43 2.09 -23.69
C LYS A 5 -0.17 2.36 -22.21
N PRO A 6 -0.77 1.58 -21.30
CA PRO A 6 -0.54 1.74 -19.87
C PRO A 6 0.95 1.63 -19.53
N LYS A 7 1.45 2.55 -18.71
CA LYS A 7 2.85 2.59 -18.28
C LYS A 7 3.14 1.66 -17.10
N ASP A 8 2.15 1.44 -16.25
CA ASP A 8 2.27 0.67 -15.01
C ASP A 8 0.98 -0.13 -14.71
N ARG A 9 0.94 -0.83 -13.56
CA ARG A 9 -0.20 -1.66 -13.18
C ARG A 9 -1.43 -0.80 -12.89
N THR A 10 -1.24 0.40 -12.34
CA THR A 10 -2.31 1.33 -12.01
C THR A 10 -3.00 1.86 -13.27
N GLU A 11 -2.27 2.40 -14.24
CA GLU A 11 -2.84 2.84 -15.52
C GLU A 11 -3.52 1.66 -16.23
N LYS A 12 -2.96 0.43 -16.14
CA LYS A 12 -3.59 -0.77 -16.69
C LYS A 12 -4.91 -1.07 -15.99
N HIS A 13 -4.95 -0.93 -14.67
CA HIS A 13 -6.17 -1.11 -13.88
C HIS A 13 -7.23 -0.05 -14.24
N MET A 14 -6.83 1.22 -14.43
CA MET A 14 -7.73 2.28 -14.90
C MET A 14 -8.35 1.96 -16.26
N VAL A 15 -7.55 1.42 -17.20
CA VAL A 15 -8.07 0.97 -18.50
C VAL A 15 -9.07 -0.18 -18.35
N ILE A 16 -8.80 -1.15 -17.46
CA ILE A 16 -9.71 -2.28 -17.19
C ILE A 16 -11.03 -1.81 -16.57
N LEU A 17 -10.99 -0.86 -15.64
CA LEU A 17 -12.19 -0.31 -15.01
C LEU A 17 -13.03 0.50 -16.01
N GLY A 18 -12.38 1.19 -16.95
CA GLY A 18 -13.03 2.04 -17.93
C GLY A 18 -13.37 3.42 -17.37
N SER A 19 -13.45 4.41 -18.26
CA SER A 19 -13.62 5.82 -17.88
C SER A 19 -14.94 6.10 -17.17
N GLU A 20 -16.01 5.40 -17.55
CA GLU A 20 -17.33 5.59 -16.95
C GLU A 20 -17.35 5.22 -15.46
N LEU A 21 -16.86 4.03 -15.12
CA LEU A 21 -16.80 3.57 -13.73
C LEU A 21 -15.81 4.42 -12.90
N MET A 22 -14.68 4.79 -13.50
CA MET A 22 -13.71 5.69 -12.87
C MET A 22 -14.35 7.05 -12.51
N LEU A 23 -15.08 7.67 -13.44
CA LEU A 23 -15.75 8.94 -13.16
C LEU A 23 -16.84 8.79 -12.10
N LYS A 24 -17.68 7.74 -12.20
CA LYS A 24 -18.72 7.43 -11.20
C LYS A 24 -18.14 7.34 -9.79
N THR A 25 -17.04 6.60 -9.61
CA THR A 25 -16.42 6.39 -8.29
C THR A 25 -15.76 7.65 -7.75
N VAL A 26 -15.08 8.43 -8.59
CA VAL A 26 -14.45 9.71 -8.19
C VAL A 26 -15.52 10.75 -7.83
N GLU A 27 -16.57 10.90 -8.64
CA GLU A 27 -17.66 11.85 -8.36
C GLU A 27 -18.40 11.51 -7.06
N ALA A 28 -18.63 10.22 -6.80
CA ALA A 28 -19.22 9.77 -5.53
C ALA A 28 -18.33 10.09 -4.32
N ASN A 29 -17.00 9.91 -4.43
CA ASN A 29 -16.07 10.31 -3.38
C ASN A 29 -16.05 11.84 -3.15
N LEU A 30 -16.10 12.64 -4.23
CA LEU A 30 -16.16 14.10 -4.14
C LEU A 30 -17.49 14.58 -3.53
N ALA A 31 -18.60 13.92 -3.84
CA ALA A 31 -19.89 14.20 -3.21
C ALA A 31 -19.83 13.88 -1.71
N ASP A 32 -19.22 12.76 -1.33
CA ASP A 32 -19.01 12.36 0.06
C ASP A 32 -18.14 13.36 0.84
N TYR A 33 -17.09 13.91 0.21
CA TYR A 33 -16.26 14.99 0.80
C TYR A 33 -17.07 16.20 1.26
N SER A 34 -18.17 16.48 0.56
CA SER A 34 -19.02 17.64 0.81
C SER A 34 -20.05 17.41 1.92
N THR A 35 -20.13 16.19 2.48
CA THR A 35 -20.98 15.89 3.63
C THR A 35 -20.47 16.62 4.89
N ARG A 36 -21.37 16.92 5.83
CA ARG A 36 -21.05 17.71 7.04
C ARG A 36 -21.48 16.95 8.29
N ASP A 37 -21.01 15.71 8.39
CA ASP A 37 -21.49 14.75 9.38
C ASP A 37 -20.95 15.00 10.79
N CYS A 38 -19.67 15.36 10.90
CA CYS A 38 -18.99 15.62 12.17
C CYS A 38 -17.79 16.54 11.97
N LEU A 39 -17.22 17.07 13.06
CA LEU A 39 -15.92 17.74 13.01
C LEU A 39 -14.84 16.68 12.78
N ILE A 40 -14.07 16.83 11.72
CA ILE A 40 -12.95 15.98 11.35
C ILE A 40 -11.63 16.76 11.39
N HIS A 41 -10.53 16.05 11.55
CA HIS A 41 -9.17 16.57 11.38
C HIS A 41 -8.87 16.89 9.91
N SER A 42 -9.36 16.04 9.00
CA SER A 42 -9.19 16.12 7.54
C SER A 42 -7.78 15.88 6.99
N ASP A 43 -6.82 15.62 7.87
CA ASP A 43 -5.41 15.33 7.54
C ASP A 43 -4.74 14.41 8.59
N SER A 44 -5.47 13.42 9.09
CA SER A 44 -5.06 12.56 10.21
C SER A 44 -4.16 11.38 9.79
N HIS A 45 -3.28 11.61 8.82
CA HIS A 45 -2.32 10.61 8.36
C HIS A 45 -1.22 10.36 9.40
N ALA A 46 -0.46 9.26 9.24
CA ALA A 46 0.55 8.81 10.22
C ALA A 46 1.57 9.90 10.65
N PHE A 47 1.93 10.84 9.78
CA PHE A 47 2.89 11.90 10.10
C PHE A 47 2.34 13.00 11.02
N ASN A 48 1.03 13.06 11.21
CA ASN A 48 0.36 13.96 12.15
C ASN A 48 0.02 13.24 13.47
N ILE A 49 0.52 12.02 13.67
CA ILE A 49 0.36 11.25 14.89
C ILE A 49 1.72 11.13 15.57
N ILE A 50 1.90 11.86 16.68
CA ILE A 50 3.09 11.77 17.51
C ILE A 50 2.90 10.62 18.50
N VAL A 51 3.88 9.73 18.56
CA VAL A 51 3.91 8.64 19.54
C VAL A 51 4.98 8.90 20.60
N GLU A 52 4.80 8.35 21.79
CA GLU A 52 5.80 8.40 22.85
C GLU A 52 7.16 7.90 22.35
N ALA A 53 8.22 8.64 22.69
CA ALA A 53 9.58 8.28 22.33
C ALA A 53 9.97 6.93 22.92
N LYS A 54 10.75 6.17 22.15
CA LYS A 54 11.36 4.93 22.64
C LYS A 54 12.31 5.25 23.81
N PRO A 55 12.37 4.42 24.87
CA PRO A 55 13.18 4.70 26.05
C PRO A 55 14.67 4.85 25.74
N SER A 56 15.17 4.07 24.77
CA SER A 56 16.55 4.08 24.29
C SER A 56 16.66 3.49 22.88
N ILE A 57 17.84 3.62 22.25
CA ILE A 57 18.15 3.02 20.93
C ILE A 57 18.29 1.49 21.06
N GLU A 58 18.61 1.01 22.25
CA GLU A 58 18.73 -0.41 22.57
C GLU A 58 17.36 -1.07 22.81
N GLU A 59 16.32 -0.28 23.07
CA GLU A 59 14.95 -0.72 23.39
C GLU A 59 13.92 -0.26 22.35
N LEU A 60 14.30 -0.23 21.07
CA LEU A 60 13.42 0.24 19.98
C LEU A 60 12.13 -0.57 19.83
N GLU A 61 12.11 -1.82 20.31
CA GLU A 61 10.91 -2.66 20.31
C GLU A 61 9.89 -2.24 21.39
N ASN A 62 10.33 -1.57 22.46
CA ASN A 62 9.48 -1.19 23.58
C ASN A 62 8.97 0.25 23.42
N PHE A 63 7.65 0.47 23.52
CA PHE A 63 7.15 1.83 23.70
C PHE A 63 7.48 2.33 25.11
N GLY A 64 7.47 3.66 25.29
CA GLY A 64 7.55 4.23 26.62
C GLY A 64 6.41 3.74 27.53
N PRO A 65 6.57 3.87 28.85
CA PRO A 65 5.67 3.27 29.83
C PRO A 65 4.24 3.82 29.77
N ASN A 66 4.01 4.94 29.09
CA ASN A 66 2.68 5.54 28.99
C ASN A 66 1.90 5.04 27.75
N GLY A 67 2.60 4.59 26.70
CA GLY A 67 1.99 4.16 25.43
C GLY A 67 1.18 5.27 24.75
N ASN A 68 1.50 6.54 25.03
CA ASN A 68 0.70 7.67 24.60
C ASN A 68 0.91 8.00 23.12
N PHE A 69 -0.16 8.49 22.48
CA PHE A 69 -0.10 9.15 21.19
C PHE A 69 -0.91 10.45 21.20
N VAL A 70 -0.56 11.37 20.32
CA VAL A 70 -1.23 12.67 20.15
C VAL A 70 -1.42 12.93 18.66
N LEU A 71 -2.67 13.20 18.26
CA LEU A 71 -2.98 13.74 16.94
C LEU A 71 -2.78 15.26 16.95
N VAL A 72 -1.89 15.75 16.09
CA VAL A 72 -1.49 17.15 15.97
C VAL A 72 -1.81 17.70 14.58
N ASP A 73 -1.62 19.01 14.41
CA ASP A 73 -1.79 19.70 13.13
C ASP A 73 -3.24 19.81 12.62
N TRP A 74 -4.09 20.34 13.49
CA TRP A 74 -5.53 20.52 13.25
C TRP A 74 -5.89 21.64 12.25
N GLU A 75 -4.94 22.14 11.44
CA GLU A 75 -5.16 23.30 10.57
C GLU A 75 -6.17 23.04 9.45
N MET A 76 -6.35 21.76 9.08
CA MET A 76 -7.31 21.31 8.05
C MET A 76 -8.68 20.95 8.61
N CYS A 77 -8.93 21.20 9.91
CA CYS A 77 -10.16 20.77 10.55
C CYS A 77 -11.42 21.39 9.91
N MET A 78 -12.43 20.55 9.67
CA MET A 78 -13.66 20.96 9.01
C MET A 78 -14.83 20.06 9.41
N ALA A 79 -16.05 20.48 9.08
CA ALA A 79 -17.18 19.55 9.10
C ALA A 79 -17.10 18.64 7.87
N GLY A 80 -17.05 17.32 8.06
CA GLY A 80 -16.80 16.35 7.00
C GLY A 80 -17.37 14.96 7.29
N PRO A 81 -17.15 13.99 6.38
CA PRO A 81 -17.63 12.61 6.50
C PRO A 81 -16.94 11.85 7.64
N LYS A 82 -17.70 10.99 8.34
CA LYS A 82 -17.22 10.29 9.55
C LYS A 82 -16.10 9.29 9.29
N GLY A 83 -16.01 8.71 8.11
CA GLY A 83 -14.98 7.70 7.81
C GLY A 83 -13.64 8.30 7.38
N ARG A 84 -13.58 9.61 7.08
CA ARG A 84 -12.40 10.21 6.44
C ARG A 84 -11.15 10.08 7.27
N ASP A 85 -11.18 10.52 8.52
CA ASP A 85 -9.97 10.57 9.35
C ASP A 85 -9.35 9.17 9.55
N VAL A 86 -10.19 8.19 9.86
CA VAL A 86 -9.73 6.80 10.00
C VAL A 86 -9.20 6.26 8.68
N GLY A 87 -9.82 6.61 7.55
CA GLY A 87 -9.32 6.25 6.22
C GLY A 87 -7.91 6.77 5.97
N LEU A 88 -7.65 8.04 6.27
CA LEU A 88 -6.33 8.66 6.09
C LEU A 88 -5.27 8.05 7.02
N ALA A 89 -5.64 7.78 8.27
CA ALA A 89 -4.77 7.15 9.25
C ALA A 89 -4.30 5.75 8.83
N LEU A 90 -5.14 5.02 8.08
CA LEU A 90 -4.84 3.67 7.59
C LEU A 90 -3.94 3.64 6.36
N SER A 91 -3.94 4.68 5.53
CA SER A 91 -3.29 4.64 4.20
C SER A 91 -1.78 4.38 4.26
N PHE A 92 -1.05 5.06 5.14
CA PHE A 92 0.41 4.89 5.25
C PHE A 92 0.82 3.52 5.85
N PRO A 93 0.20 3.04 6.94
CA PRO A 93 0.41 1.67 7.42
C PRO A 93 0.20 0.59 6.36
N ILE A 94 -0.85 0.71 5.53
CA ILE A 94 -1.09 -0.24 4.42
C ILE A 94 0.05 -0.21 3.42
N GLY A 95 0.54 0.97 3.03
CA GLY A 95 1.71 1.09 2.15
C GLY A 95 2.98 0.51 2.78
N CYS A 96 3.14 0.61 4.11
CA CYS A 96 4.21 -0.06 4.83
C CYS A 96 4.12 -1.59 4.75
N MET A 97 2.91 -2.17 4.80
CA MET A 97 2.76 -3.63 4.62
C MET A 97 3.25 -4.10 3.25
N VAL A 98 2.95 -3.34 2.20
CA VAL A 98 3.42 -3.61 0.83
C VAL A 98 4.94 -3.47 0.76
N ALA A 99 5.50 -2.38 1.30
CA ALA A 99 6.95 -2.16 1.33
C ALA A 99 7.70 -3.27 2.10
N HIS A 100 7.19 -3.69 3.26
CA HIS A 100 7.76 -4.78 4.05
C HIS A 100 7.65 -6.13 3.33
N ALA A 101 6.52 -6.42 2.66
CA ALA A 101 6.39 -7.63 1.84
C ALA A 101 7.42 -7.65 0.69
N LEU A 102 7.62 -6.52 0.02
CA LEU A 102 8.63 -6.36 -1.02
C LEU A 102 10.05 -6.52 -0.46
N GLY A 103 10.28 -6.05 0.77
CA GLY A 103 11.47 -6.23 1.59
C GLY A 103 11.62 -7.64 2.20
N GLY A 104 10.59 -8.49 2.09
CA GLY A 104 10.56 -9.86 2.64
C GLY A 104 10.48 -9.93 4.16
N HIS A 105 9.96 -8.88 4.79
CA HIS A 105 9.76 -8.75 6.23
C HIS A 105 8.29 -9.01 6.58
N LEU A 106 7.77 -10.20 6.27
CA LEU A 106 6.35 -10.52 6.45
C LEU A 106 5.90 -10.47 7.92
N ASP A 107 6.81 -10.75 8.86
CA ASP A 107 6.52 -10.68 10.30
C ASP A 107 6.10 -9.26 10.74
N ALA A 108 6.63 -8.21 10.07
CA ALA A 108 6.22 -6.83 10.34
C ALA A 108 4.76 -6.57 9.94
N ASN A 109 4.25 -7.29 8.94
CA ASN A 109 2.87 -7.15 8.47
C ASN A 109 1.88 -7.68 9.50
N GLU A 110 2.25 -8.65 10.34
CA GLU A 110 1.36 -9.16 11.40
C GLU A 110 0.99 -8.05 12.39
N SER A 111 1.99 -7.27 12.83
CA SER A 111 1.78 -6.16 13.77
C SER A 111 0.99 -5.01 13.15
N ILE A 112 1.28 -4.67 11.88
CA ILE A 112 0.54 -3.61 11.18
C ILE A 112 -0.91 -4.05 10.93
N ASN A 113 -1.14 -5.29 10.53
CA ASN A 113 -2.49 -5.84 10.33
C ASN A 113 -3.28 -5.84 11.65
N ALA A 114 -2.65 -6.24 12.76
CA ALA A 114 -3.27 -6.17 14.08
C ALA A 114 -3.69 -4.74 14.44
N PHE A 115 -2.88 -3.73 14.13
CA PHE A 115 -3.24 -2.32 14.30
C PHE A 115 -4.45 -1.94 13.44
N ILE A 116 -4.45 -2.27 12.14
CA ILE A 116 -5.55 -1.96 11.21
C ILE A 116 -6.86 -2.56 11.71
N ILE A 117 -6.86 -3.85 12.07
CA ILE A 117 -8.03 -4.55 12.58
C ILE A 117 -8.52 -3.89 13.88
N SER A 118 -7.62 -3.66 14.82
CA SER A 118 -7.95 -3.06 16.12
C SER A 118 -8.54 -1.65 15.97
N LEU A 119 -8.01 -0.83 15.05
CA LEU A 119 -8.53 0.50 14.78
C LEU A 119 -9.93 0.45 14.18
N LEU A 120 -10.17 -0.42 13.19
CA LEU A 120 -11.49 -0.59 12.57
C LEU A 120 -12.53 -1.11 13.57
N ASP A 121 -12.16 -2.10 14.39
CA ASP A 121 -13.04 -2.68 15.40
C ASP A 121 -13.39 -1.68 16.48
N SER A 122 -12.38 -0.96 17.00
CA SER A 122 -12.59 0.07 18.01
C SER A 122 -13.45 1.21 17.47
N TYR A 123 -13.21 1.63 16.23
CA TYR A 123 -13.99 2.70 15.61
C TYR A 123 -15.45 2.28 15.40
N ALA A 124 -15.70 1.07 14.88
CA ALA A 124 -17.04 0.53 14.71
C ALA A 124 -17.78 0.43 16.05
N ALA A 125 -17.12 -0.08 17.08
CA ALA A 125 -17.67 -0.18 18.44
C ALA A 125 -18.05 1.20 19.00
N CYS A 126 -17.16 2.19 18.89
CA CYS A 126 -17.43 3.57 19.31
C CYS A 126 -18.64 4.19 18.57
N MET A 127 -18.79 3.92 17.26
CA MET A 127 -19.95 4.40 16.51
C MET A 127 -21.26 3.73 16.99
N SER A 128 -21.23 2.42 17.25
CA SER A 128 -22.38 1.71 17.83
C SER A 128 -22.75 2.23 19.22
N GLU A 129 -21.77 2.45 20.10
CA GLU A 129 -21.98 3.01 21.44
C GLU A 129 -22.55 4.45 21.39
N ALA A 130 -22.17 5.22 20.36
CA ALA A 130 -22.76 6.53 20.07
C ALA A 130 -24.19 6.46 19.51
N GLY A 131 -24.80 5.28 19.43
CA GLY A 131 -26.19 5.07 19.04
C GLY A 131 -26.43 4.94 17.54
N LYS A 132 -25.38 4.68 16.74
CA LYS A 132 -25.53 4.42 15.30
C LYS A 132 -26.12 3.04 15.02
N SER A 133 -27.03 2.98 14.05
CA SER A 133 -27.62 1.71 13.61
C SER A 133 -26.55 0.82 12.96
N PRO A 134 -26.75 -0.52 12.91
CA PRO A 134 -25.82 -1.42 12.22
C PRO A 134 -25.57 -1.01 10.75
N GLU A 135 -26.60 -0.53 10.06
CA GLU A 135 -26.52 -0.05 8.68
C GLU A 135 -25.70 1.24 8.57
N GLU A 136 -25.89 2.18 9.51
CA GLU A 136 -25.07 3.40 9.58
C GLU A 136 -23.60 3.06 9.84
N VAL A 137 -23.30 2.14 10.77
CA VAL A 137 -21.91 1.73 11.06
C VAL A 137 -21.28 1.05 9.85
N ALA A 138 -22.02 0.18 9.15
CA ALA A 138 -21.53 -0.44 7.92
C ALA A 138 -21.21 0.61 6.84
N SER A 139 -22.09 1.61 6.66
CA SER A 139 -21.85 2.74 5.75
C SER A 139 -20.63 3.56 6.15
N ILE A 140 -20.42 3.81 7.45
CA ILE A 140 -19.23 4.51 7.96
C ILE A 140 -17.95 3.72 7.67
N ILE A 141 -17.92 2.40 7.89
CA ILE A 141 -16.73 1.60 7.58
C ILE A 141 -16.47 1.48 6.08
N ARG A 142 -17.52 1.49 5.26
CA ARG A 142 -17.39 1.63 3.81
C ARG A 142 -16.75 2.98 3.46
N ASN A 143 -17.17 4.04 4.12
CA ASN A 143 -16.60 5.38 3.95
C ASN A 143 -15.11 5.43 4.34
N VAL A 144 -14.71 4.79 5.45
CA VAL A 144 -13.30 4.61 5.83
C VAL A 144 -12.51 3.97 4.69
N THR A 145 -13.07 2.93 4.09
CA THR A 145 -12.45 2.21 2.96
C THR A 145 -12.25 3.13 1.75
N GLY A 146 -13.27 3.91 1.38
CA GLY A 146 -13.20 4.87 0.28
C GLY A 146 -12.13 5.93 0.49
N TRP A 147 -12.04 6.50 1.70
CA TRP A 147 -11.04 7.51 2.04
C TRP A 147 -9.62 6.97 2.12
N ALA A 148 -9.43 5.75 2.63
CA ALA A 148 -8.15 5.07 2.57
C ALA A 148 -7.69 4.87 1.10
N GLY A 149 -8.62 4.44 0.24
CA GLY A 149 -8.36 4.25 -1.19
C GLY A 149 -8.06 5.54 -1.94
N TRP A 150 -8.85 6.59 -1.68
CA TRP A 150 -8.63 7.91 -2.26
C TRP A 150 -7.25 8.46 -1.92
N PHE A 151 -6.83 8.37 -0.66
CA PHE A 151 -5.53 8.88 -0.24
C PHE A 151 -4.38 8.05 -0.83
N GLN A 152 -4.50 6.72 -0.90
CA GLN A 152 -3.52 5.87 -1.58
C GLN A 152 -3.36 6.24 -3.07
N PHE A 153 -4.48 6.40 -3.78
CA PHE A 153 -4.45 6.74 -5.20
C PHE A 153 -3.96 8.17 -5.44
N LEU A 154 -4.54 9.16 -4.75
CA LEU A 154 -4.24 10.56 -4.99
C LEU A 154 -2.89 10.96 -4.38
N ALA A 155 -2.69 10.77 -3.07
CA ALA A 155 -1.51 11.29 -2.40
C ALA A 155 -0.25 10.49 -2.78
N PHE A 156 -0.29 9.17 -2.70
CA PHE A 156 0.90 8.34 -2.93
C PHE A 156 1.15 8.09 -4.42
N TYR A 157 0.16 7.60 -5.16
CA TYR A 157 0.36 7.27 -6.58
C TYR A 157 0.38 8.52 -7.48
N PHE A 158 -0.62 9.39 -7.41
CA PHE A 158 -0.73 10.50 -8.36
C PHE A 158 0.21 11.67 -8.00
N LEU A 159 0.24 12.09 -6.74
CA LEU A 159 1.00 13.25 -6.27
C LEU A 159 2.41 12.92 -5.77
N ASP A 160 2.76 11.64 -5.58
CA ASP A 160 4.08 11.20 -5.10
C ASP A 160 4.46 11.71 -3.70
N VAL A 161 3.47 11.98 -2.86
CA VAL A 161 3.66 12.56 -1.51
C VAL A 161 4.28 11.51 -0.57
N GLN A 162 5.30 11.92 0.18
CA GLN A 162 5.93 11.12 1.26
C GLN A 162 6.40 9.71 0.83
N MET A 163 6.57 9.48 -0.47
CA MET A 163 7.05 8.19 -0.98
C MET A 163 8.45 7.82 -0.47
N VAL A 164 9.19 8.81 0.05
CA VAL A 164 10.52 8.64 0.62
C VAL A 164 10.54 7.97 1.98
N ASP A 165 9.43 8.04 2.70
CA ASP A 165 9.29 7.60 4.08
C ASP A 165 8.84 6.14 4.20
N PHE A 166 8.35 5.54 3.11
CA PHE A 166 8.11 4.09 3.07
C PHE A 166 9.42 3.31 3.26
N PRO A 167 9.38 2.16 3.95
CA PRO A 167 10.57 1.35 4.26
C PRO A 167 11.06 0.56 3.03
N CYS A 168 11.42 1.28 1.95
CA CYS A 168 11.96 0.75 0.72
C CYS A 168 13.48 0.91 0.68
N GLU A 169 14.22 -0.15 0.33
CA GLU A 169 15.68 -0.10 0.21
C GLU A 169 16.17 0.55 -1.09
N THR A 170 15.34 0.51 -2.15
CA THR A 170 15.75 0.97 -3.49
C THR A 170 14.70 1.85 -4.16
N GLU A 171 15.13 2.67 -5.13
CA GLU A 171 14.22 3.47 -5.97
C GLU A 171 13.25 2.58 -6.76
N HIS A 172 13.69 1.40 -7.18
CA HIS A 172 12.84 0.43 -7.85
C HIS A 172 11.70 -0.04 -6.93
N ASP A 173 12.01 -0.38 -5.68
CA ASP A 173 11.01 -0.83 -4.71
C ASP A 173 10.01 0.28 -4.40
N ARG A 174 10.48 1.52 -4.30
CA ARG A 174 9.63 2.70 -4.12
C ARG A 174 8.66 2.91 -5.28
N LYS A 175 9.12 2.75 -6.52
CA LYS A 175 8.27 2.81 -7.72
C LYS A 175 7.23 1.69 -7.72
N TYR A 176 7.60 0.50 -7.26
CA TYR A 176 6.66 -0.60 -7.14
C TYR A 176 5.60 -0.33 -6.05
N VAL A 177 6.01 0.12 -4.86
CA VAL A 177 5.07 0.48 -3.78
C VAL A 177 4.11 1.58 -4.24
N LYS A 178 4.62 2.59 -4.96
CA LYS A 178 3.79 3.64 -5.57
C LYS A 178 2.70 3.06 -6.48
N ASP A 179 3.09 2.17 -7.39
CA ASP A 179 2.16 1.51 -8.32
C ASP A 179 1.16 0.61 -7.56
N ALA A 180 1.61 -0.11 -6.55
CA ALA A 180 0.74 -0.91 -5.68
C ALA A 180 -0.30 -0.05 -4.94
N MET A 181 0.07 1.14 -4.45
CA MET A 181 -0.87 2.09 -3.83
C MET A 181 -1.90 2.61 -4.84
N GLY A 182 -1.50 2.81 -6.10
CA GLY A 182 -2.44 3.18 -7.15
C GLY A 182 -3.47 2.08 -7.43
N VAL A 183 -3.00 0.84 -7.62
CA VAL A 183 -3.88 -0.34 -7.83
C VAL A 183 -4.82 -0.55 -6.65
N LEU A 184 -4.28 -0.61 -5.43
CA LEU A 184 -5.08 -0.83 -4.23
C LEU A 184 -6.05 0.33 -3.98
N GLY A 185 -5.60 1.57 -4.16
CA GLY A 185 -6.43 2.76 -4.01
C GLY A 185 -7.68 2.72 -4.89
N LEU A 186 -7.52 2.32 -6.15
CA LEU A 186 -8.65 2.15 -7.08
C LEU A 186 -9.59 1.01 -6.67
N LYS A 187 -9.05 -0.13 -6.21
CA LYS A 187 -9.86 -1.25 -5.70
C LYS A 187 -10.71 -0.83 -4.49
N LEU A 188 -10.11 -0.08 -3.55
CA LEU A 188 -10.79 0.40 -2.34
C LEU A 188 -11.84 1.48 -2.66
N LEU A 189 -11.56 2.38 -3.61
CA LEU A 189 -12.55 3.34 -4.13
C LEU A 189 -13.74 2.62 -4.73
N ARG A 190 -13.50 1.59 -5.55
CA ARG A 190 -14.57 0.78 -6.14
C ARG A 190 -15.38 0.04 -5.07
N LEU A 191 -14.72 -0.58 -4.09
CA LEU A 191 -15.38 -1.22 -2.95
C LEU A 191 -16.34 -0.25 -2.23
N SER A 192 -15.93 1.01 -2.08
CA SER A 192 -16.74 2.03 -1.40
C SER A 192 -17.91 2.54 -2.25
N TYR A 193 -17.68 2.87 -3.52
CA TYR A 193 -18.62 3.69 -4.30
C TYR A 193 -19.27 2.99 -5.50
N ASP A 194 -18.81 1.79 -5.87
CA ASP A 194 -19.44 0.99 -6.93
C ASP A 194 -20.41 -0.03 -6.32
N THR A 195 -21.66 0.37 -6.14
CA THR A 195 -22.72 -0.47 -5.56
C THR A 195 -23.08 -1.69 -6.40
N ASP A 196 -22.73 -1.70 -7.69
CA ASP A 196 -22.89 -2.85 -8.57
C ASP A 196 -21.81 -3.92 -8.31
N TYR A 197 -20.63 -3.50 -7.85
CA TYR A 197 -19.54 -4.37 -7.45
C TYR A 197 -19.67 -4.85 -6.01
N PHE A 198 -20.04 -3.95 -5.09
CA PHE A 198 -20.21 -4.29 -3.68
C PHE A 198 -21.48 -3.65 -3.08
N PRO A 199 -22.53 -4.44 -2.78
CA PRO A 199 -23.88 -3.92 -2.53
C PRO A 199 -23.94 -3.06 -1.27
N GLU A 200 -24.72 -1.97 -1.31
CA GLU A 200 -24.85 -1.00 -0.20
C GLU A 200 -25.33 -1.64 1.12
N GLY A 201 -26.21 -2.65 1.04
CA GLY A 201 -26.72 -3.40 2.20
C GLY A 201 -25.74 -4.39 2.84
N ALA A 202 -24.46 -4.36 2.49
CA ALA A 202 -23.45 -5.19 3.14
C ALA A 202 -23.28 -4.78 4.61
N THR A 203 -23.12 -5.78 5.48
CA THR A 203 -22.84 -5.59 6.91
C THR A 203 -21.44 -5.02 7.15
N THR A 204 -21.23 -4.44 8.33
CA THR A 204 -19.91 -3.95 8.77
C THR A 204 -18.81 -5.00 8.59
N GLU A 205 -19.08 -6.24 8.98
CA GLU A 205 -18.12 -7.33 8.91
C GLU A 205 -17.82 -7.77 7.46
N GLN A 206 -18.82 -7.73 6.57
CA GLN A 206 -18.59 -7.98 5.14
C GLN A 206 -17.72 -6.89 4.50
N VAL A 207 -17.96 -5.62 4.82
CA VAL A 207 -17.15 -4.50 4.33
C VAL A 207 -15.70 -4.65 4.82
N LYS A 208 -15.50 -4.88 6.12
CA LYS A 208 -14.17 -5.08 6.72
C LYS A 208 -13.42 -6.25 6.08
N ASN A 209 -14.06 -7.40 5.94
CA ASN A 209 -13.41 -8.58 5.37
C ASN A 209 -13.02 -8.37 3.91
N MET A 210 -13.85 -7.68 3.11
CA MET A 210 -13.50 -7.34 1.73
C MET A 210 -12.33 -6.35 1.68
N PHE A 211 -12.34 -5.32 2.54
CA PHE A 211 -11.23 -4.37 2.66
C PHE A 211 -9.91 -5.09 2.99
N LEU A 212 -9.89 -5.93 4.04
CA LEU A 212 -8.71 -6.68 4.46
C LEU A 212 -8.26 -7.66 3.37
N SER A 213 -9.19 -8.31 2.69
CA SER A 213 -8.88 -9.22 1.58
C SER A 213 -8.19 -8.50 0.42
N LEU A 214 -8.60 -7.26 0.08
CA LEU A 214 -7.95 -6.49 -1.00
C LEU A 214 -6.55 -6.03 -0.61
N VAL A 215 -6.34 -5.65 0.66
CA VAL A 215 -5.02 -5.34 1.21
C VAL A 215 -4.11 -6.57 1.15
N GLU A 216 -4.59 -7.71 1.63
CA GLU A 216 -3.85 -8.97 1.64
C GLU A 216 -3.51 -9.47 0.23
N GLU A 217 -4.42 -9.29 -0.73
CA GLU A 217 -4.19 -9.61 -2.14
C GLU A 217 -2.96 -8.84 -2.67
N GLU A 218 -2.90 -7.53 -2.42
CA GLU A 218 -1.79 -6.70 -2.91
C GLU A 218 -0.47 -6.99 -2.18
N VAL A 219 -0.52 -7.25 -0.86
CA VAL A 219 0.62 -7.69 -0.07
C VAL A 219 1.17 -9.03 -0.58
N THR A 220 0.27 -9.98 -0.87
CA THR A 220 0.62 -11.30 -1.40
C THR A 220 1.23 -11.18 -2.80
N GLU A 221 0.63 -10.40 -3.70
CA GLU A 221 1.17 -10.16 -5.05
C GLU A 221 2.57 -9.55 -4.99
N THR A 222 2.77 -8.60 -4.08
CA THR A 222 4.06 -7.94 -3.85
C THR A 222 5.13 -8.93 -3.36
N ALA A 223 4.77 -9.81 -2.42
CA ALA A 223 5.66 -10.88 -1.96
C ALA A 223 6.04 -11.84 -3.11
N HIS A 224 5.09 -12.14 -4.01
CA HIS A 224 5.36 -12.95 -5.20
C HIS A 224 6.33 -12.25 -6.16
N GLU A 225 6.19 -10.95 -6.40
CA GLU A 225 7.10 -10.19 -7.26
C GLU A 225 8.54 -10.22 -6.73
N ARG A 226 8.74 -10.07 -5.41
CA ARG A 226 10.05 -10.24 -4.77
C ARG A 226 10.67 -11.60 -5.08
N LEU A 227 9.89 -12.68 -4.96
CA LEU A 227 10.36 -14.04 -5.25
C LEU A 227 10.78 -14.18 -6.72
N MET A 228 10.03 -13.59 -7.65
CA MET A 228 10.35 -13.60 -9.07
C MET A 228 11.62 -12.81 -9.37
N HIS A 229 11.82 -11.65 -8.76
CA HIS A 229 13.07 -10.88 -8.88
C HIS A 229 14.28 -11.64 -8.34
N ARG A 230 14.15 -12.31 -7.18
CA ARG A 230 15.22 -13.17 -6.64
C ARG A 230 15.58 -14.33 -7.56
N ARG A 231 14.58 -14.97 -8.18
CA ARG A 231 14.81 -16.06 -9.15
C ARG A 231 15.51 -15.55 -10.42
N ARG A 232 15.14 -14.37 -10.93
CA ARG A 232 15.82 -13.74 -12.08
C ARG A 232 17.27 -13.37 -11.77
N ARG A 233 17.58 -13.11 -10.49
CA ARG A 233 18.95 -12.88 -9.98
C ARG A 233 19.70 -14.16 -9.63
N GLN A 234 19.19 -15.36 -9.94
CA GLN A 234 19.99 -16.58 -9.78
C GLN A 234 21.35 -16.40 -10.46
N PRO A 235 22.45 -16.79 -9.80
CA PRO A 235 23.78 -16.62 -10.36
C PRO A 235 23.79 -17.31 -11.71
N ARG A 236 24.23 -16.58 -12.76
CA ARG A 236 24.60 -17.18 -14.05
C ARG A 236 25.37 -18.45 -13.71
N LYS A 237 24.82 -19.62 -14.10
CA LYS A 237 25.41 -20.94 -13.83
C LYS A 237 26.92 -20.78 -13.89
N SER A 238 27.59 -20.88 -12.75
CA SER A 238 29.05 -20.98 -12.72
C SER A 238 29.40 -22.01 -13.79
N SER A 239 30.17 -21.58 -14.80
CA SER A 239 30.41 -22.37 -16.00
C SER A 239 30.77 -23.81 -15.61
N MET A 240 30.38 -24.79 -16.43
CA MET A 240 30.73 -26.21 -16.21
C MET A 240 32.22 -26.45 -15.89
N LEU A 241 33.08 -25.46 -16.16
CA LEU A 241 34.51 -25.43 -15.83
C LEU A 241 34.77 -25.40 -14.31
N ARG A 242 33.92 -24.77 -13.49
CA ARG A 242 34.06 -24.81 -12.01
C ARG A 242 33.61 -26.14 -11.41
N ALA A 243 32.55 -26.76 -11.96
CA ALA A 243 32.09 -28.07 -11.51
C ALA A 243 33.10 -29.20 -11.85
N SER A 244 33.96 -28.99 -12.84
CA SER A 244 35.01 -29.95 -13.24
C SER A 244 36.38 -29.69 -12.59
N ASN A 245 36.47 -28.79 -11.59
CA ASN A 245 37.74 -28.42 -10.93
C ASN A 245 38.87 -28.01 -11.90
N ARG A 246 38.54 -27.60 -13.12
CA ARG A 246 39.53 -27.12 -14.09
C ARG A 246 39.78 -25.63 -13.86
N ARG A 247 40.92 -25.31 -13.26
CA ARG A 247 41.48 -23.96 -13.29
C ARG A 247 41.92 -23.66 -14.72
N VAL A 248 41.09 -22.95 -15.49
CA VAL A 248 41.53 -22.33 -16.73
C VAL A 248 42.05 -20.95 -16.35
N SER A 249 43.37 -20.74 -16.41
CA SER A 249 43.93 -19.40 -16.25
C SER A 249 43.67 -18.60 -17.52
N ASP A 250 43.23 -17.35 -17.40
CA ASP A 250 43.00 -16.45 -18.54
C ASP A 250 44.25 -16.24 -19.42
N ALA A 251 45.44 -16.59 -18.92
CA ALA A 251 46.69 -16.58 -19.68
C ALA A 251 46.68 -17.52 -20.90
N MET A 252 45.85 -18.59 -20.94
CA MET A 252 45.81 -19.50 -22.10
C MET A 252 44.95 -18.99 -23.26
N LEU A 253 43.93 -18.14 -23.01
CA LEU A 253 43.09 -17.60 -24.07
C LEU A 253 43.85 -16.60 -24.97
N ASN A 254 44.84 -15.91 -24.40
CA ASN A 254 45.67 -14.95 -25.14
C ASN A 254 46.78 -15.60 -25.98
N PHE A 255 47.13 -16.87 -25.75
CA PHE A 255 48.10 -17.57 -26.60
C PHE A 255 47.48 -18.08 -27.90
N SER A 256 46.22 -18.52 -27.87
CA SER A 256 45.50 -18.99 -29.07
C SER A 256 45.13 -17.87 -30.05
N ALA A 257 45.05 -16.61 -29.60
CA ALA A 257 44.75 -15.47 -30.49
C ALA A 257 46.00 -14.92 -31.20
N ARG A 258 47.21 -15.28 -30.76
CA ARG A 258 48.47 -14.80 -31.34
C ARG A 258 49.07 -15.74 -32.38
N GLU A 259 48.67 -17.02 -32.39
CA GLU A 259 49.12 -18.00 -33.39
C GLU A 259 48.28 -18.01 -34.68
N LEU A 260 47.16 -17.29 -34.72
CA LEU A 260 46.31 -17.16 -35.93
C LEU A 260 46.59 -15.91 -36.77
N SER A 261 47.61 -15.11 -36.44
CA SER A 261 47.97 -13.91 -37.21
C SER A 261 49.36 -13.98 -37.88
N ILE A 262 49.97 -15.17 -37.97
CA ILE A 262 51.22 -15.39 -38.71
C ILE A 262 51.11 -16.72 -39.48
N THR A 263 50.27 -16.76 -40.52
CA THR A 263 50.53 -17.51 -41.76
C THR A 263 49.50 -17.09 -42.79
N GLU A 264 50.04 -16.71 -43.95
CA GLU A 264 49.43 -16.17 -45.19
C GLU A 264 49.00 -14.69 -45.18
#